data_AF-A0A7X9FAR9-F1
#
_entry.id   AF-A0A7X9FAR9-F1
#
_cell.length_a   1.000
_cell.length_b   1.000
_cell.length_c   1.000
_cell.angle_alpha   90.00
_cell.angle_beta   90.00
_cell.angle_gamma   90.00
#
_symmetry.space_group_name_H-M   'P 1'
#
loop_
_entity.id
_entity.type
_entity.pdbx_description
1 polymer ?
#
loop_
_entity_poly.entity_id
_entity_poly.type
_entity_poly.pdbx_seq_one_letter_code
_entity_poly.pdbx_strand_id
1 'polypeptide(L)'
;PEYNGGSPASLKNAIDLLVEEWYKKPVAFATVSDGNFAGTQAIISLQFSLSKLGAMIVPATLRFPSIQPAFDENGIPAEKEKTDRRTIAFLNELLWYMEARKRMS
;
A
#
# COMPACT_ATOMS: atom_id res chain seq x y z
N PRO A 1 6.04 0.15 6.18
CA PRO A 1 7.48 -0.15 6.34
C PRO A 1 7.74 -1.63 6.05
N GLU A 2 8.99 -2.01 5.77
CA GLU A 2 9.41 -3.41 5.68
C GLU A 2 10.40 -3.68 6.81
N TYR A 3 10.18 -4.79 7.54
CA TYR A 3 11.04 -5.21 8.64
C TYR A 3 11.59 -6.60 8.32
N ASN A 4 12.93 -6.71 8.25
CA ASN A 4 13.65 -7.96 7.97
C ASN A 4 13.14 -8.69 6.69
N GLY A 5 12.82 -7.94 5.63
CA GLY A 5 12.30 -8.50 4.38
C GLY A 5 10.83 -8.94 4.44
N GLY A 6 10.09 -8.57 5.48
CA GLY A 6 8.69 -8.93 5.69
C GLY A 6 7.79 -7.75 6.06
N SER A 7 6.49 -8.03 6.15
CA SER A 7 5.52 -7.06 6.64
C SER A 7 5.61 -6.87 8.16
N PRO A 8 5.24 -5.69 8.68
CA PRO A 8 5.20 -5.48 10.13
C PRO A 8 4.23 -6.46 10.80
N ALA A 9 4.66 -7.05 11.93
CA ALA A 9 3.86 -8.03 12.66
C ALA A 9 2.49 -7.48 13.08
N SER A 10 2.42 -6.21 13.49
CA SER A 10 1.17 -5.53 13.85
C SER A 10 0.19 -5.45 12.69
N LEU A 11 0.68 -5.12 11.48
CA LEU A 11 -0.15 -5.08 10.28
C LEU A 11 -0.64 -6.47 9.88
N LYS A 12 0.26 -7.47 9.91
CA LYS A 12 -0.10 -8.85 9.59
C LYS A 12 -1.15 -9.39 10.57
N ASN A 13 -1.03 -9.10 11.86
CA ASN A 13 -2.00 -9.48 12.89
C ASN A 13 -3.39 -8.87 12.61
N ALA A 14 -3.47 -7.59 12.26
CA ALA A 14 -4.75 -6.96 11.92
C ALA A 14 -5.38 -7.59 10.67
N ILE A 15 -4.56 -7.92 9.65
CA ILE A 15 -5.03 -8.59 8.44
C ILE A 15 -5.57 -9.99 8.75
N ASP A 16 -4.87 -10.77 9.57
CA ASP A 16 -5.25 -12.14 9.91
C ASP A 16 -6.51 -12.23 10.77
N LEU A 17 -6.70 -11.28 11.70
CA LEU A 17 -7.86 -11.28 12.60
C LEU A 17 -9.14 -10.78 11.93
N LEU A 18 -9.06 -9.77 11.05
CA LEU A 18 -10.22 -9.10 10.47
C LEU A 18 -10.67 -9.72 9.15
N VAL A 19 -10.89 -11.04 9.11
CA VAL A 19 -11.11 -11.81 7.87
C VAL A 19 -12.23 -11.23 6.99
N GLU A 20 -13.40 -10.97 7.57
CA GLU A 20 -14.59 -10.51 6.81
C GLU A 20 -14.40 -9.11 6.20
N GLU A 21 -13.60 -8.25 6.86
CA GLU A 21 -13.37 -6.87 6.44
C GLU A 21 -12.61 -6.77 5.12
N TRP A 22 -11.94 -7.84 4.68
CA TRP A 22 -11.14 -7.85 3.45
C TRP A 22 -11.91 -8.41 2.24
N TYR A 23 -12.98 -9.17 2.46
CA TYR A 23 -13.66 -9.89 1.38
C TYR A 23 -14.25 -8.93 0.33
N LYS A 24 -13.85 -9.09 -0.93
CA LYS A 24 -14.21 -8.22 -2.07
C LYS A 24 -13.93 -6.72 -1.80
N LYS A 25 -12.97 -6.39 -0.94
CA LYS A 25 -12.55 -5.01 -0.69
C LYS A 25 -11.35 -4.67 -1.58
N PRO A 26 -11.40 -3.57 -2.36
CA PRO A 26 -10.23 -3.05 -3.05
C PRO A 26 -9.10 -2.73 -2.06
N VAL A 27 -7.89 -3.20 -2.35
CA VAL A 27 -6.69 -2.92 -1.54
C VAL A 27 -5.54 -2.54 -2.45
N ALA A 28 -4.89 -1.42 -2.15
CA ALA A 28 -3.67 -0.95 -2.80
C ALA A 28 -2.56 -0.79 -1.75
N PHE A 29 -1.29 -0.87 -2.18
CA PHE A 29 -0.15 -0.87 -1.26
C PHE A 29 0.62 0.45 -1.30
N ALA A 30 0.84 1.02 -0.12
CA ALA A 30 1.79 2.10 0.10
C ALA A 30 2.92 1.62 1.02
N THR A 31 4.17 1.81 0.63
CA THR A 31 5.33 1.35 1.39
C THR A 31 6.44 2.38 1.47
N VAL A 32 7.19 2.29 2.57
CA VAL A 32 8.33 3.14 2.89
C VAL A 32 9.48 2.26 3.35
N SER A 33 10.72 2.65 3.07
CA SER A 33 11.93 2.01 3.56
C SER A 33 13.09 3.00 3.58
N ASP A 34 14.09 2.74 4.41
CA ASP A 34 15.38 3.41 4.32
C ASP A 34 16.22 2.90 3.12
N GLY A 35 15.91 1.71 2.59
CA GLY A 35 16.59 1.09 1.46
C GLY A 35 15.89 1.28 0.11
N ASN A 36 16.64 1.04 -0.98
CA ASN A 36 16.19 1.25 -2.36
C ASN A 36 15.02 0.36 -2.79
N PHE A 37 14.81 -0.78 -2.14
CA PHE A 37 13.73 -1.72 -2.49
C PHE A 37 12.34 -1.24 -2.04
N ALA A 38 12.26 -0.19 -1.21
CA ALA A 38 11.01 0.47 -0.83
C ALA A 38 9.91 -0.48 -0.35
N GLY A 39 10.25 -1.54 0.38
CA GLY A 39 9.30 -2.49 0.94
C GLY A 39 8.67 -3.48 -0.04
N THR A 40 9.36 -3.78 -1.15
CA THR A 40 8.85 -4.69 -2.19
C THR A 40 8.57 -6.11 -1.65
N GLN A 41 9.38 -6.64 -0.72
CA GLN A 41 9.16 -7.97 -0.18
C GLN A 41 7.94 -8.01 0.75
N ALA A 42 7.75 -6.94 1.54
CA ALA A 42 6.55 -6.78 2.35
C ALA A 42 5.28 -6.80 1.48
N ILE A 43 5.26 -6.10 0.33
CA ILE A 43 4.12 -6.10 -0.61
C ILE A 43 3.80 -7.51 -1.09
N ILE A 44 4.81 -8.26 -1.56
CA ILE A 44 4.61 -9.62 -2.08
C ILE A 44 3.95 -10.52 -1.03
N SER A 45 4.43 -10.46 0.22
CA SER A 45 3.87 -11.27 1.31
C SER A 45 2.42 -10.89 1.65
N LEU A 46 2.12 -9.60 1.72
CA LEU A 46 0.79 -9.09 2.06
C LEU A 46 -0.21 -9.32 0.94
N GLN A 47 0.22 -9.16 -0.31
CA GLN A 47 -0.58 -9.43 -1.49
C GLN A 47 -1.04 -10.89 -1.50
N PHE A 48 -0.15 -11.84 -1.20
CA PHE A 48 -0.51 -13.24 -1.08
C PHE A 48 -1.55 -13.46 0.02
N SER A 49 -1.31 -12.97 1.24
CA SER A 49 -2.25 -13.14 2.36
C SER A 49 -3.62 -12.52 2.07
N LEU A 50 -3.68 -11.26 1.62
CA LEU A 50 -4.94 -10.57 1.33
C LEU A 50 -5.71 -11.21 0.17
N SER A 51 -5.02 -11.71 -0.86
CA SER A 51 -5.67 -12.45 -1.94
C SER A 51 -6.32 -13.75 -1.44
N LYS A 52 -5.70 -14.42 -0.44
CA LYS A 52 -6.31 -15.61 0.21
C LYS A 52 -7.56 -15.28 1.02
N LEU A 53 -7.70 -14.03 1.49
CA LEU A 53 -8.90 -13.52 2.17
C LEU A 53 -9.95 -12.98 1.18
N GLY A 54 -9.71 -13.05 -0.13
CA GLY A 54 -10.64 -12.58 -1.16
C GLY A 54 -10.64 -11.08 -1.36
N ALA A 55 -9.60 -10.36 -0.92
CA ALA A 55 -9.41 -8.95 -1.25
C ALA A 55 -9.16 -8.76 -2.76
N MET A 56 -9.58 -7.61 -3.29
CA MET A 56 -9.33 -7.24 -4.68
C MET A 56 -8.08 -6.38 -4.75
N ILE A 57 -6.96 -6.99 -5.18
CA ILE A 57 -5.69 -6.29 -5.24
C ILE A 57 -5.65 -5.32 -6.42
N VAL A 58 -5.42 -4.05 -6.12
CA VAL A 58 -5.23 -2.98 -7.09
C VAL A 58 -3.77 -3.02 -7.61
N PRO A 59 -3.53 -2.97 -8.92
CA PRO A 59 -2.17 -3.03 -9.48
C PRO A 59 -1.27 -1.84 -9.11
N ALA A 60 -1.86 -0.67 -8.87
CA ALA A 60 -1.10 0.52 -8.48
C ALA A 60 -0.45 0.37 -7.10
N THR A 61 0.82 0.81 -7.00
CA THR A 61 1.58 0.84 -5.75
C THR A 61 2.25 2.19 -5.57
N LEU A 62 2.28 2.69 -4.33
CA LEU A 62 2.97 3.92 -3.96
C LEU A 62 4.17 3.59 -3.07
N ARG A 63 5.37 3.86 -3.56
CA ARG A 63 6.61 3.39 -2.90
C ARG A 63 7.57 4.55 -2.69
N PHE A 64 8.10 4.65 -1.47
CA PHE A 64 9.09 5.65 -1.08
C PHE A 64 10.37 4.96 -0.58
N PRO A 65 11.39 4.80 -1.43
CA PRO A 65 12.74 4.44 -0.99
C PRO A 65 13.39 5.63 -0.30
N SER A 66 14.43 5.37 0.51
CA SER A 66 15.21 6.40 1.20
C SER A 66 14.29 7.43 1.88
N ILE A 67 13.40 6.96 2.76
CA ILE A 67 12.30 7.79 3.28
C ILE A 67 12.79 9.01 4.08
N GLN A 68 13.92 8.90 4.78
CA GLN A 68 14.47 9.97 5.62
C GLN A 68 14.74 11.28 4.84
N PRO A 69 15.48 11.27 3.70
CA PRO A 69 15.63 12.49 2.89
C PRO A 69 14.40 12.83 2.04
N ALA A 70 13.41 11.94 1.93
CA ALA A 70 12.26 12.15 1.04
C ALA A 70 11.21 13.10 1.63
N PHE A 71 11.14 13.23 2.96
CA PHE A 71 10.19 14.08 3.68
C PHE A 71 10.89 14.82 4.82
N ASP A 72 10.49 16.06 5.08
CA ASP A 72 10.94 16.80 6.25
C ASP A 72 10.20 16.37 7.54
N GLU A 73 10.56 16.99 8.67
CA GLU A 73 9.95 16.74 9.99
C GLU A 73 8.45 17.06 10.06
N ASN A 74 7.94 17.89 9.14
CA ASN A 74 6.53 18.22 9.02
C ASN A 74 5.79 17.30 8.02
N GLY A 75 6.50 16.33 7.44
CA GLY A 75 5.94 15.42 6.43
C GLY A 75 5.79 16.05 5.05
N ILE A 76 6.51 17.15 4.75
CA ILE A 76 6.51 17.77 3.42
C ILE A 76 7.51 17.03 2.52
N PRO A 77 7.09 16.55 1.33
CA PRO A 77 7.99 15.88 0.42
C PRO A 77 9.05 16.84 -0.15
N ALA A 78 10.30 16.38 -0.23
CA ALA A 78 11.39 17.14 -0.84
C ALA A 78 11.15 17.44 -2.34
N GLU A 79 10.52 16.51 -3.06
CA GLU A 79 10.03 16.70 -4.43
C GLU A 79 8.49 16.71 -4.42
N LYS A 80 7.88 17.80 -3.96
CA LYS A 80 6.43 17.89 -3.71
C LYS A 80 5.60 17.59 -4.96
N GLU A 81 5.83 18.27 -6.07
CA GLU A 81 5.02 18.14 -7.29
C GLU A 81 5.09 16.72 -7.87
N LYS A 82 6.24 16.08 -7.79
CA LYS A 82 6.46 14.70 -8.24
C LYS A 82 5.76 13.70 -7.32
N THR A 83 5.86 13.92 -6.01
CA THR A 83 5.16 13.11 -5.00
C THR A 83 3.66 13.21 -5.18
N ASP A 84 3.13 14.42 -5.30
CA ASP A 84 1.70 14.68 -5.52
C ASP A 84 1.20 13.98 -6.79
N ARG A 85 1.93 14.12 -7.91
CA ARG A 85 1.55 13.48 -9.18
C ARG A 85 1.45 11.95 -9.05
N ARG A 86 2.42 11.32 -8.39
CA ARG A 86 2.44 9.86 -8.19
C ARG A 86 1.34 9.41 -7.23
N THR A 87 1.11 10.16 -6.16
CA THR A 87 0.06 9.90 -5.18
C THR A 87 -1.32 10.04 -5.82
N ILE A 88 -1.56 11.08 -6.62
CA ILE A 88 -2.83 11.27 -7.35
C ILE A 88 -3.09 10.09 -8.29
N ALA A 89 -2.09 9.66 -9.07
CA ALA A 89 -2.24 8.51 -9.96
C ALA A 89 -2.60 7.22 -9.18
N PHE A 90 -1.92 6.97 -8.06
CA PHE A 90 -2.20 5.84 -7.17
C PHE A 90 -3.63 5.89 -6.59
N LEU A 91 -4.06 7.06 -6.09
CA LEU A 91 -5.39 7.24 -5.51
C LEU A 91 -6.49 7.12 -6.56
N ASN A 92 -6.30 7.67 -7.77
CA ASN A 92 -7.27 7.56 -8.85
C ASN A 92 -7.52 6.10 -9.23
N GLU A 93 -6.48 5.27 -9.29
CA GLU A 93 -6.63 3.83 -9.55
C GLU A 93 -7.43 3.14 -8.43
N LEU A 94 -7.07 3.39 -7.16
CA LEU A 94 -7.80 2.80 -6.03
C LEU A 94 -9.28 3.22 -6.02
N LEU A 95 -9.55 4.51 -6.24
CA LEU A 95 -10.92 5.06 -6.30
C LEU A 95 -11.72 4.45 -7.45
N TRP A 96 -11.08 4.20 -8.59
CA TRP A 96 -11.73 3.52 -9.71
C TRP A 96 -12.19 2.11 -9.30
N TYR A 97 -11.33 1.32 -8.65
CA TYR A 97 -11.69 -0.02 -8.17
C TYR A 97 -12.79 0.01 -7.09
N MET A 98 -12.77 1.03 -6.21
CA MET A 98 -13.83 1.24 -5.22
C MET A 98 -15.18 1.53 -5.87
N GLU A 99 -15.21 2.38 -6.88
CA GLU A 99 -16.43 2.70 -7.62
C GLU A 99 -16.92 1.50 -8.45
N ALA A 100 -16.01 0.79 -9.12
CA ALA A 100 -16.34 -0.41 -9.87
C ALA A 100 -16.98 -1.48 -8.96
N ARG A 101 -16.39 -1.73 -7.78
CA ARG A 101 -16.96 -2.63 -6.77
C ARG A 101 -18.38 -2.23 -6.37
N LYS A 102 -18.60 -0.93 -6.09
CA LYS A 102 -19.89 -0.39 -5.66
C LYS A 102 -20.99 -0.58 -6.71
N ARG A 103 -20.65 -0.57 -7.99
CA ARG A 103 -21.60 -0.80 -9.10
C ARG A 103 -21.92 -2.28 -9.34
N MET A 104 -21.04 -3.18 -8.89
CA MET A 104 -21.19 -4.64 -9.08
C MET A 104 -21.76 -5.35 -7.85
N SER A 105 -21.92 -4.65 -6.73
CA SER A 105 -22.60 -5.13 -5.51
C SER A 105 -24.09 -4.87 -5.55
#